data_AF-V5U3A0-F1
#
_entry.id   AF-V5U3A0-F1
#
_cell.length_a   1.000
_cell.length_b   1.000
_cell.length_c   1.000
_cell.angle_alpha   90.00
_cell.angle_beta   90.00
_cell.angle_gamma   90.00
#
_symmetry.space_group_name_H-M   'P 1'
#
loop_
_entity.id
_entity.type
_entity.pdbx_description
1 polymer ?
#
loop_
_entity_poly.entity_id
_entity_poly.type
_entity_poly.pdbx_seq_one_letter_code
_entity_poly.pdbx_strand_id
1 'polypeptide(L)' 'MIDTACTWVKPILVTEADILSMDDRTKRAILAHNKSWKANCGTEATK' A
#
# COMPACT_ATOMS: atom_id res chain seq x y z
N MET A 1 10.64 16.62 8.81
CA MET A 1 11.28 15.30 8.60
C MET A 1 10.58 14.70 7.41
N ILE A 2 11.25 14.56 6.27
CA ILE A 2 10.76 13.65 5.22
C ILE A 2 10.81 12.28 5.86
N ASP A 3 9.65 11.66 6.03
CA ASP A 3 9.60 10.28 6.50
C ASP A 3 10.24 9.45 5.39
N THR A 4 11.52 9.11 5.55
CA THR A 4 12.26 8.35 4.52
C THR A 4 11.54 7.06 4.20
N ALA A 5 10.70 6.54 5.11
CA ALA A 5 9.78 5.45 4.83
C ALA A 5 9.00 5.64 3.51
N CYS A 6 8.51 6.84 3.19
CA CYS A 6 7.73 7.09 1.99
C CYS A 6 8.53 7.03 0.67
N THR A 7 9.86 7.16 0.74
CA THR A 7 10.71 7.11 -0.46
C THR A 7 10.91 5.66 -0.92
N TRP A 8 11.09 4.72 0.01
CA TRP A 8 11.33 3.30 -0.27
C TRP A 8 10.10 2.39 -0.11
N VAL A 9 9.06 2.80 0.63
CA VAL A 9 7.79 2.06 0.71
C VAL A 9 6.84 2.52 -0.41
N LYS A 10 6.23 1.57 -1.10
CA LYS A 10 5.28 1.77 -2.20
C LYS A 10 4.01 0.97 -1.97
N PRO A 11 2.86 1.39 -2.51
CA PRO A 11 1.64 0.62 -2.42
C PRO A 11 1.80 -0.71 -3.16
N ILE A 12 1.23 -1.76 -2.59
CA ILE A 12 1.22 -3.11 -3.15
C ILE A 12 0.08 -3.17 -4.17
N LEU A 13 0.44 -3.36 -5.44
CA LEU A 13 -0.50 -3.53 -6.54
C LEU A 13 -0.63 -5.01 -6.86
N VAL A 14 -1.87 -5.48 -6.99
CA VAL A 14 -2.21 -6.87 -7.29
C VAL A 14 -3.16 -6.92 -8.47
N THR A 15 -3.10 -7.99 -9.26
CA THR A 15 -4.03 -8.22 -10.36
C THR A 15 -5.28 -8.96 -9.87
N GLU A 16 -6.31 -9.06 -10.72
CA GLU A 16 -7.52 -9.81 -10.39
C GLU A 16 -7.23 -11.30 -10.13
N ALA A 17 -6.34 -11.91 -10.92
CA ALA A 17 -5.93 -13.30 -10.74
C ALA A 17 -5.26 -13.53 -9.38
N ASP A 18 -4.44 -12.57 -8.92
CA ASP A 18 -3.80 -12.63 -7.60
C ASP A 18 -4.82 -12.54 -6.46
N ILE A 19 -5.82 -11.67 -6.59
CA ILE A 19 -6.90 -11.53 -5.58
C ILE A 19 -7.70 -12.83 -5.45
N LEU A 20 -7.95 -13.53 -6.56
CA LEU A 20 -8.67 -14.81 -6.52
C LEU A 20 -7.84 -15.93 -5.90
N SER A 21 -6.51 -15.90 -6.06
CA SER A 21 -5.60 -16.91 -5.54
C SER A 21 -5.12 -16.66 -4.10
N MET A 22 -5.29 -15.46 -3.54
CA MET A 22 -4.82 -15.10 -2.20
C MET A 22 -5.82 -15.48 -1.09
N ASP A 23 -5.30 -15.77 0.10
CA ASP A 23 -6.08 -15.87 1.34
C ASP A 23 -6.64 -14.48 1.74
N ASP A 24 -7.85 -14.45 2.27
CA ASP A 24 -8.53 -13.25 2.78
C ASP A 24 -7.73 -12.51 3.86
N ARG A 25 -6.91 -13.21 4.67
CA ARG A 25 -6.01 -12.54 5.63
C ARG A 25 -4.97 -11.68 4.93
N THR A 26 -4.37 -12.19 3.86
CA THR A 26 -3.37 -11.47 3.06
C THR A 26 -3.99 -10.29 2.35
N LYS A 27 -5.20 -10.45 1.78
CA LYS A 27 -5.95 -9.34 1.16
C LYS A 27 -6.18 -8.20 2.14
N ARG A 28 -6.62 -8.52 3.37
CA ARG A 28 -6.85 -7.52 4.43
C ARG A 28 -5.56 -6.82 4.85
N ALA A 29 -4.46 -7.54 4.95
CA ALA A 29 -3.15 -6.97 5.28
C ALA A 29 -2.66 -6.00 4.19
N ILE A 30 -2.76 -6.41 2.91
CA ILE A 30 -2.42 -5.56 1.76
C ILE A 30 -3.29 -4.30 1.74
N LEU A 31 -4.60 -4.45 1.96
CA LEU A 31 -5.52 -3.31 2.01
C LEU A 31 -5.18 -2.33 3.15
N ALA A 32 -4.88 -2.85 4.34
CA ALA A 32 -4.48 -2.02 5.47
C ALA A 32 -3.16 -1.29 5.19
N HIS A 33 -2.17 -1.99 4.63
CA HIS A 33 -0.89 -1.41 4.24
C HIS A 33 -1.07 -0.26 3.24
N ASN A 34 -1.83 -0.48 2.16
CA ASN A 34 -2.07 0.54 1.14
C ASN A 34 -2.83 1.76 1.67
N LYS A 35 -3.78 1.56 2.60
CA LYS A 35 -4.47 2.67 3.29
C LYS A 35 -3.51 3.48 4.14
N SER A 36 -2.66 2.82 4.95
CA SER A 36 -1.66 3.50 5.78
C SER A 36 -0.64 4.25 4.93
N TRP A 37 -0.16 3.64 3.84
CA TRP A 37 0.72 4.31 2.90
C TRP A 37 0.05 5.55 2.27
N LYS A 38 -1.21 5.46 1.86
CA LYS A 38 -1.95 6.61 1.31
C LYS A 38 -2.11 7.73 2.33
N ALA A 39 -2.38 7.42 3.59
CA ALA A 39 -2.53 8.42 4.67
C ALA A 39 -1.21 9.10 5.03
N ASN A 40 -0.11 8.34 5.05
CA ASN A 40 1.20 8.84 5.49
C ASN A 40 2.03 9.46 4.36
N CYS A 41 1.93 8.89 3.15
CA CYS A 41 2.81 9.20 2.01
C CYS A 41 2.07 9.72 0.77
N GLY A 42 0.75 9.55 0.69
CA GLY A 42 -0.04 9.96 -0.48
C GLY A 42 -0.13 11.48 -0.69
N THR A 43 0.23 12.27 0.33
CA THR A 43 0.34 13.74 0.27
C THR A 43 1.63 14.23 -0.40
N GLU A 44 2.67 13.40 -0.49
CA GLU A 44 3.95 13.75 -1.14
C GLU A 44 3.85 13.77 -2.68
N ALA A 45 2.84 13.12 -3.27
CA ALA A 45 2.64 13.08 -4.73
C ALA A 45 2.00 14.37 -5.30
N THR A 46 1.65 15.33 -4.45
CA THR A 46 0.98 16.59 -4.83
C THR A 46 1.76 17.84 -4.41
N LYS A 47 3.07 17.72 -4.16
CA LYS A 47 3.95 18.88 -3.93
C LYS A 47 5.07 18.93 -4.94
#